data_AF-A0AAD7JZW2-F1
#
_entry.id   AF-A0AAD7JZW2-F1
#
_cell.length_a   1.000
_cell.length_b   1.000
_cell.length_c   1.000
_cell.angle_alpha   90.00
_cell.angle_beta   90.00
_cell.angle_gamma   90.00
#
_symmetry.space_group_name_H-M   'P 1'
#
loop_
_entity.id
_entity.type
_entity.pdbx_description
1 polymer ?
#
loop_
_entity_poly.entity_id
_entity_poly.type
_entity_poly.pdbx_seq_one_letter_code
_entity_poly.pdbx_strand_id
1 'polypeptide(L)'
;MLGRLASHSLTRRAVVAVQPCARLVALLGDSNVTTVDGACYALSQISRDLDGARAVLEAGALGLLKKLLHSHNRRVRKHACFTLTRLAGHSATRGAVVAVRPCARLVALLREGDVDDVKGACYALAQISLDLDGARAVVAVGVLEFIKRLLEAQDSEVRKHSCWILAELAFHSSTRGAAVAIRPWARLVTLLGDGDVDIVEGACYALSNLSRSPAGAKALMEAGTMDFVAKLIDSSRADTVDVSDLKLARHVRRQSSKFFTMFFIRPLAAALLAQTTLALVPVGYTPSGLPFFLGPSGSRVKQSGRNMEVFAPNGTLIHTFEDVIPVNLKTKRQQTLARRQVVSATEAYAQFNTTADNMIESFNATFVVPPVPTSFDSQIIFLGANIQVLDANGVPFANFRAALQYGGSFIPDTGPFWTYAVQLEIPGGGYLQVTGANTTTTVDVGQRISSFIVADPVLDAEDGIFAYIAGFDNVPGSPTLEAAWSVPPQLVALDLEEEGVSGASDYPAGSFVFEQINLNLTTGPPAALYWNTSVDPTTDVQIKVDVEGSQDAQVTFVFPSA
;
A
#
# COMPACT_ATOMS: atom_id res chain seq x y z
N MET A 1 -11.55 -32.93 35.29
CA MET A 1 -12.28 -31.97 36.16
C MET A 1 -11.70 -30.56 36.05
N LEU A 2 -10.41 -30.34 36.36
CA LEU A 2 -9.76 -29.02 36.27
C LEU A 2 -9.87 -28.34 34.90
N GLY A 3 -9.68 -29.06 33.78
CA GLY A 3 -9.85 -28.47 32.45
C GLY A 3 -11.28 -27.95 32.16
N ARG A 4 -12.31 -28.57 32.74
CA ARG A 4 -13.71 -28.09 32.63
C ARG A 4 -14.00 -26.92 33.57
N LEU A 5 -13.23 -26.76 34.65
CA LEU A 5 -13.32 -25.61 35.53
C LEU A 5 -12.59 -24.40 34.92
N ALA A 6 -11.44 -24.62 34.27
CA ALA A 6 -10.66 -23.57 33.61
C ALA A 6 -11.30 -23.01 32.32
N SER A 7 -12.37 -23.64 31.80
CA SER A 7 -13.07 -23.16 30.61
C SER A 7 -13.94 -21.91 30.85
N HIS A 8 -14.31 -21.61 32.10
CA HIS A 8 -15.07 -20.41 32.49
C HIS A 8 -14.13 -19.30 33.03
N SER A 9 -14.41 -18.03 32.69
CA SER A 9 -13.53 -16.88 32.98
C SER A 9 -13.34 -16.61 34.48
N LEU A 10 -14.41 -16.71 35.28
CA LEU A 10 -14.40 -16.44 36.73
C LEU A 10 -13.60 -17.50 37.51
N THR A 11 -13.68 -18.76 37.12
CA THR A 11 -12.96 -19.87 37.76
C THR A 11 -11.51 -19.97 37.29
N ARG A 12 -11.17 -19.46 36.10
CA ARG A 12 -9.79 -19.50 35.59
C ARG A 12 -8.82 -18.68 36.44
N ARG A 13 -9.21 -17.47 36.87
CA ARG A 13 -8.41 -16.62 37.78
C ARG A 13 -8.18 -17.29 39.15
N ALA A 14 -9.21 -17.96 39.69
CA ALA A 14 -9.10 -18.71 40.94
C ALA A 14 -8.21 -19.96 40.80
N VAL A 15 -8.21 -20.62 39.64
CA VAL A 15 -7.34 -21.76 39.35
C VAL A 15 -5.87 -21.31 39.27
N VAL A 16 -5.55 -20.20 38.61
CA VAL A 16 -4.16 -19.68 38.53
C VAL A 16 -3.58 -19.35 39.91
N ALA A 17 -4.38 -18.81 40.83
CA ALA A 17 -3.96 -18.44 42.19
C ALA A 17 -3.50 -19.64 43.05
N VAL A 18 -3.79 -20.89 42.67
CA VAL A 18 -3.47 -22.11 43.45
C VAL A 18 -2.20 -22.81 42.92
N GLN A 19 -1.42 -22.16 42.04
CA GLN A 19 -0.23 -22.74 41.37
C GLN A 19 -0.42 -24.14 40.72
N PRO A 20 -1.53 -24.42 40.02
CA PRO A 20 -1.73 -25.72 39.38
C PRO A 20 -0.78 -25.94 38.18
N CYS A 21 -0.20 -24.88 37.62
CA CYS A 21 0.60 -24.96 36.38
C CYS A 21 1.82 -25.87 36.55
N ALA A 22 2.61 -25.72 37.63
CA ALA A 22 3.79 -26.56 37.86
C ALA A 22 3.42 -28.05 37.96
N ARG A 23 2.34 -28.37 38.68
CA ARG A 23 1.86 -29.75 38.82
C ARG A 23 1.29 -30.29 37.51
N LEU A 24 0.54 -29.49 36.76
CA LEU A 24 0.00 -29.88 35.45
C LEU A 24 1.14 -30.08 34.43
N VAL A 25 2.19 -29.27 34.47
CA VAL A 25 3.39 -29.45 33.62
C VAL A 25 4.12 -30.74 33.98
N ALA A 26 4.25 -31.08 35.27
CA ALA A 26 4.82 -32.36 35.68
C ALA A 26 4.04 -33.56 35.12
N LEU A 27 2.70 -33.47 35.08
CA LEU A 27 1.83 -34.51 34.51
C LEU A 27 1.94 -34.66 32.98
N LEU A 28 2.59 -33.73 32.28
CA LEU A 28 2.88 -33.89 30.84
C LEU A 28 3.90 -35.00 30.56
N GLY A 29 4.70 -35.38 31.57
CA GLY A 29 5.67 -36.48 31.49
C GLY A 29 5.17 -37.81 32.04
N ASP A 30 3.88 -37.92 32.39
CA ASP A 30 3.29 -39.14 32.95
C ASP A 30 3.23 -40.28 31.92
N SER A 31 3.32 -41.53 32.37
CA SER A 31 3.21 -42.71 31.49
C SER A 31 1.77 -42.98 31.05
N ASN A 32 0.79 -42.50 31.81
CA ASN A 32 -0.62 -42.65 31.49
C ASN A 32 -1.07 -41.56 30.50
N VAL A 33 -1.37 -42.00 29.28
CA VAL A 33 -1.81 -41.13 28.18
C VAL A 33 -3.07 -40.31 28.49
N THR A 34 -3.98 -40.83 29.31
CA THR A 34 -5.21 -40.12 29.71
C THR A 34 -4.89 -38.98 30.67
N THR A 35 -3.91 -39.19 31.56
CA THR A 35 -3.39 -38.15 32.46
C THR A 35 -2.72 -37.03 31.66
N VAL A 36 -1.85 -37.40 30.71
CA VAL A 36 -1.17 -36.45 29.82
C VAL A 36 -2.17 -35.65 28.99
N ASP A 37 -3.18 -36.31 28.42
CA ASP A 37 -4.24 -35.66 27.65
C ASP A 37 -5.02 -34.64 28.48
N GLY A 38 -5.43 -35.02 29.69
CA GLY A 38 -6.15 -34.15 30.61
C GLY A 38 -5.33 -32.95 31.08
N ALA A 39 -4.02 -33.15 31.31
CA ALA A 39 -3.08 -32.10 31.68
C ALA A 39 -2.87 -31.10 30.54
N CYS A 40 -2.61 -31.58 29.31
CA CYS A 40 -2.53 -30.74 28.11
C CYS A 40 -3.82 -29.92 27.92
N TYR A 41 -4.99 -30.56 28.03
CA TYR A 41 -6.26 -29.86 27.88
C TYR A 41 -6.42 -28.75 28.93
N ALA A 42 -6.10 -29.03 30.20
CA ALA A 42 -6.18 -28.03 31.27
C ALA A 42 -5.24 -26.84 31.03
N LEU A 43 -3.98 -27.11 30.67
CA LEU A 43 -3.00 -26.06 30.34
C LEU A 43 -3.47 -25.21 29.16
N SER A 44 -4.08 -25.82 28.13
CA SER A 44 -4.67 -25.07 27.04
C SER A 44 -5.75 -24.09 27.56
N GLN A 45 -6.64 -24.53 28.45
CA GLN A 45 -7.71 -23.67 28.99
C GLN A 45 -7.17 -22.53 29.86
N ILE A 46 -6.11 -22.80 30.64
CA ILE A 46 -5.42 -21.78 31.44
C ILE A 46 -4.77 -20.73 30.53
N SER A 47 -4.15 -21.14 29.42
CA SER A 47 -3.42 -20.24 28.50
C SER A 47 -4.33 -19.32 27.66
N ARG A 48 -5.64 -19.27 27.91
CA ARG A 48 -6.58 -18.41 27.17
C ARG A 48 -6.41 -16.93 27.44
N ASP A 49 -5.91 -16.56 28.62
CA ASP A 49 -5.51 -15.19 28.95
C ASP A 49 -4.01 -15.12 29.18
N LEU A 50 -3.50 -13.88 29.21
CA LEU A 50 -2.08 -13.60 29.29
C LEU A 50 -1.46 -14.08 30.61
N ASP A 51 -2.14 -13.88 31.74
CA ASP A 51 -1.63 -14.29 33.05
C ASP A 51 -1.49 -15.82 33.14
N GLY A 52 -2.50 -16.57 32.67
CA GLY A 52 -2.42 -18.01 32.58
C GLY A 52 -1.34 -18.49 31.60
N ALA A 53 -1.19 -17.82 30.46
CA ALA A 53 -0.14 -18.12 29.49
C ALA A 53 1.27 -17.92 30.08
N ARG A 54 1.49 -16.82 30.81
CA ARG A 54 2.74 -16.56 31.54
C ARG A 54 3.01 -17.63 32.61
N ALA A 55 2.01 -17.98 33.41
CA ALA A 55 2.16 -19.02 34.43
C ALA A 55 2.50 -20.40 33.83
N VAL A 56 1.94 -20.74 32.67
CA VAL A 56 2.26 -21.99 31.94
C VAL A 56 3.69 -21.94 31.40
N LEU A 57 4.14 -20.78 30.91
CA LEU A 57 5.49 -20.57 30.42
C LEU A 57 6.53 -20.69 31.55
N GLU A 58 6.32 -19.97 32.66
CA GLU A 58 7.18 -19.98 33.85
C GLU A 58 7.28 -21.38 34.48
N ALA A 59 6.21 -22.17 34.38
CA ALA A 59 6.21 -23.56 34.82
C ALA A 59 7.03 -24.51 33.92
N GLY A 60 7.64 -24.04 32.83
CA GLY A 60 8.54 -24.83 31.97
C GLY A 60 7.84 -25.74 30.97
N ALA A 61 6.60 -25.45 30.58
CA ALA A 61 5.78 -26.34 29.75
C ALA A 61 6.32 -26.57 28.33
N LEU A 62 6.99 -25.58 27.72
CA LEU A 62 7.26 -25.54 26.28
C LEU A 62 8.04 -26.75 25.75
N GLY A 63 9.08 -27.19 26.47
CA GLY A 63 9.90 -28.33 26.06
C GLY A 63 9.11 -29.64 26.03
N LEU A 64 8.22 -29.84 27.01
CA LEU A 64 7.35 -31.02 27.08
C LEU A 64 6.25 -30.94 26.02
N LEU A 65 5.59 -29.79 25.86
CA LEU A 65 4.58 -29.57 24.83
C LEU A 65 5.13 -29.85 23.41
N LYS A 66 6.36 -29.40 23.13
CA LYS A 66 7.05 -29.73 21.87
C LYS A 66 7.23 -31.24 21.68
N LYS A 67 7.69 -31.97 22.72
CA LYS A 67 7.81 -33.43 22.66
C LYS A 67 6.47 -34.10 22.40
N LEU A 68 5.40 -33.62 23.02
CA LEU A 68 4.05 -34.17 22.88
C LEU A 68 3.43 -33.98 21.49
N LEU A 69 3.96 -33.08 20.64
CA LEU A 69 3.61 -33.02 19.21
C LEU A 69 3.99 -34.31 18.43
N HIS A 70 4.87 -35.14 19.00
CA HIS A 70 5.26 -36.45 18.45
C HIS A 70 4.48 -37.62 19.06
N SER A 71 3.53 -37.37 19.98
CA SER A 71 2.77 -38.44 20.62
C SER A 71 2.01 -39.28 19.60
N HIS A 72 1.93 -40.60 19.76
CA HIS A 72 1.07 -41.45 18.92
C HIS A 72 -0.42 -41.24 19.20
N ASN A 73 -0.77 -40.68 20.37
CA ASN A 73 -2.14 -40.38 20.74
C ASN A 73 -2.60 -39.04 20.14
N ARG A 74 -3.63 -39.10 19.27
CA ARG A 74 -4.20 -37.95 18.56
C ARG A 74 -4.70 -36.84 19.51
N ARG A 75 -5.35 -37.21 20.63
CA ARG A 75 -5.88 -36.22 21.58
C ARG A 75 -4.77 -35.45 22.28
N VAL A 76 -3.72 -36.17 22.70
CA VAL A 76 -2.52 -35.57 23.29
C VAL A 76 -1.85 -34.62 22.32
N ARG A 77 -1.64 -35.03 21.06
CA ARG A 77 -1.06 -34.15 20.02
C ARG A 77 -1.91 -32.90 19.81
N LYS A 78 -3.22 -33.06 19.65
CA LYS A 78 -4.19 -31.96 19.46
C LYS A 78 -4.16 -30.96 20.61
N HIS A 79 -4.22 -31.43 21.85
CA HIS A 79 -4.19 -30.53 23.01
C HIS A 79 -2.81 -29.89 23.24
N ALA A 80 -1.72 -30.59 22.95
CA ALA A 80 -0.38 -30.00 22.97
C ALA A 80 -0.27 -28.87 21.93
N CYS A 81 -0.75 -29.12 20.71
CA CYS A 81 -0.81 -28.12 19.64
C CYS A 81 -1.65 -26.91 20.05
N PHE A 82 -2.88 -27.11 20.54
CA PHE A 82 -3.75 -26.03 21.01
C PHE A 82 -3.14 -25.22 22.16
N THR A 83 -2.39 -25.86 23.05
CA THR A 83 -1.69 -25.13 24.12
C THR A 83 -0.62 -24.24 23.52
N LEU A 84 0.22 -24.75 22.60
CA LEU A 84 1.22 -23.95 21.90
C LEU A 84 0.59 -22.81 21.09
N THR A 85 -0.54 -23.04 20.41
CA THR A 85 -1.27 -22.00 19.69
C THR A 85 -1.69 -20.86 20.62
N ARG A 86 -2.25 -21.18 21.79
CA ARG A 86 -2.71 -20.17 22.76
C ARG A 86 -1.55 -19.39 23.36
N LEU A 87 -0.43 -20.05 23.63
CA LEU A 87 0.80 -19.39 24.07
C LEU A 87 1.39 -18.51 22.95
N ALA A 88 1.33 -18.93 21.69
CA ALA A 88 1.77 -18.12 20.56
C ALA A 88 0.83 -16.93 20.27
N GLY A 89 -0.43 -17.00 20.68
CA GLY A 89 -1.39 -15.92 20.44
C GLY A 89 -1.11 -14.65 21.24
N HIS A 90 -0.38 -14.73 22.35
CA HIS A 90 0.01 -13.57 23.15
C HIS A 90 1.43 -13.12 22.80
N SER A 91 1.61 -11.82 22.49
CA SER A 91 2.91 -11.24 22.12
C SER A 91 4.00 -11.50 23.16
N ALA A 92 3.67 -11.37 24.46
CA ALA A 92 4.61 -11.58 25.55
C ALA A 92 5.14 -13.03 25.68
N THR A 93 4.47 -14.03 25.11
CA THR A 93 4.88 -15.44 25.20
C THR A 93 5.28 -16.04 23.85
N ARG A 94 4.94 -15.38 22.73
CA ARG A 94 5.21 -15.85 21.36
C ARG A 94 6.69 -16.08 21.10
N GLY A 95 7.56 -15.15 21.49
CA GLY A 95 9.01 -15.29 21.31
C GLY A 95 9.59 -16.54 21.97
N ALA A 96 9.11 -16.90 23.16
CA ALA A 96 9.53 -18.12 23.86
C ALA A 96 9.05 -19.40 23.14
N VAL A 97 7.83 -19.38 22.59
CA VAL A 97 7.32 -20.48 21.74
C VAL A 97 8.18 -20.65 20.50
N VAL A 98 8.56 -19.56 19.82
CA VAL A 98 9.46 -19.59 18.66
C VAL A 98 10.84 -20.16 19.04
N ALA A 99 11.38 -19.76 20.19
CA ALA A 99 12.70 -20.18 20.67
C ALA A 99 12.83 -21.70 20.85
N VAL A 100 11.75 -22.41 21.23
CA VAL A 100 11.77 -23.88 21.32
C VAL A 100 11.67 -24.59 19.96
N ARG A 101 11.51 -23.84 18.86
CA ARG A 101 11.49 -24.34 17.46
C ARG A 101 10.46 -25.46 17.22
N PRO A 102 9.15 -25.21 17.46
CA PRO A 102 8.10 -26.20 17.19
C PRO A 102 7.76 -26.30 15.69
N CYS A 103 8.09 -25.28 14.89
CA CYS A 103 7.63 -25.11 13.51
C CYS A 103 7.94 -26.32 12.61
N ALA A 104 9.12 -26.92 12.72
CA ALA A 104 9.49 -28.09 11.91
C ALA A 104 8.53 -29.28 12.12
N ARG A 105 8.12 -29.52 13.38
CA ARG A 105 7.15 -30.57 13.68
C ARG A 105 5.75 -30.19 13.23
N LEU A 106 5.34 -28.94 13.41
CA LEU A 106 4.04 -28.45 12.96
C LEU A 106 3.92 -28.57 11.43
N VAL A 107 4.96 -28.23 10.67
CA VAL A 107 4.98 -28.42 9.21
C VAL A 107 4.96 -29.91 8.81
N ALA A 108 5.63 -30.79 9.55
CA ALA A 108 5.52 -32.23 9.31
C ALA A 108 4.07 -32.73 9.47
N LEU A 109 3.32 -32.23 10.46
CA LEU A 109 1.90 -32.56 10.64
C LEU A 109 1.03 -32.10 9.47
N LEU A 110 1.40 -31.04 8.74
CA LEU A 110 0.70 -30.64 7.51
C LEU A 110 0.81 -31.71 6.41
N ARG A 111 1.89 -32.50 6.42
CA ARG A 111 2.15 -33.54 5.41
C ARG A 111 1.52 -34.89 5.78
N GLU A 112 1.71 -35.33 7.02
CA GLU A 112 1.38 -36.70 7.46
C GLU A 112 0.16 -36.79 8.41
N GLY A 113 -0.30 -35.66 8.93
CA GLY A 113 -1.37 -35.60 9.93
C GLY A 113 -2.76 -35.85 9.33
N ASP A 114 -3.69 -36.25 10.20
CA ASP A 114 -5.11 -36.23 9.83
C ASP A 114 -5.67 -34.79 9.79
N VAL A 115 -6.94 -34.63 9.40
CA VAL A 115 -7.54 -33.30 9.28
C VAL A 115 -7.48 -32.48 10.58
N ASP A 116 -7.58 -33.13 11.74
CA ASP A 116 -7.52 -32.46 13.05
C ASP A 116 -6.09 -32.03 13.39
N ASP A 117 -5.11 -32.88 13.09
CA ASP A 117 -3.68 -32.53 13.20
C ASP A 117 -3.34 -31.34 12.27
N VAL A 118 -3.83 -31.34 11.02
CA VAL A 118 -3.61 -30.26 10.04
C VAL A 118 -4.24 -28.94 10.50
N LYS A 119 -5.50 -28.95 10.97
CA LYS A 119 -6.16 -27.75 11.51
C LYS A 119 -5.35 -27.14 12.66
N GLY A 120 -4.98 -27.98 13.63
CA GLY A 120 -4.20 -27.55 14.78
C GLY A 120 -2.86 -26.94 14.37
N ALA A 121 -2.16 -27.61 13.45
CA ALA A 121 -0.88 -27.13 12.93
C ALA A 121 -1.01 -25.80 12.18
N CYS A 122 -2.00 -25.66 11.29
CA CYS A 122 -2.24 -24.38 10.59
C CYS A 122 -2.53 -23.26 11.58
N TYR A 123 -3.37 -23.50 12.59
CA TYR A 123 -3.69 -22.47 13.57
C TYR A 123 -2.46 -22.07 14.41
N ALA A 124 -1.67 -23.04 14.87
CA ALA A 124 -0.41 -22.76 15.58
C ALA A 124 0.57 -21.95 14.72
N LEU A 125 0.74 -22.31 13.46
CA LEU A 125 1.63 -21.61 12.53
C LEU A 125 1.15 -20.18 12.24
N ALA A 126 -0.16 -19.96 12.13
CA ALA A 126 -0.73 -18.61 11.97
C ALA A 126 -0.37 -17.73 13.19
N GLN A 127 -0.59 -18.22 14.41
CA GLN A 127 -0.29 -17.47 15.63
C GLN A 127 1.21 -17.23 15.83
N ILE A 128 2.05 -18.18 15.42
CA ILE A 128 3.52 -18.00 15.45
C ILE A 128 3.95 -16.93 14.45
N SER A 129 3.30 -16.84 13.29
CA SER A 129 3.71 -15.94 12.20
C SER A 129 3.38 -14.46 12.43
N LEU A 130 2.63 -14.13 13.49
CA LEU A 130 2.25 -12.75 13.85
C LEU A 130 3.46 -11.83 14.15
N ASP A 131 4.59 -12.40 14.56
CA ASP A 131 5.84 -11.65 14.74
C ASP A 131 6.87 -12.06 13.67
N LEU A 132 7.75 -11.11 13.33
CA LEU A 132 8.76 -11.27 12.28
C LEU A 132 9.65 -12.52 12.45
N ASP A 133 10.13 -12.79 13.66
CA ASP A 133 11.00 -13.95 13.93
C ASP A 133 10.25 -15.27 13.76
N GLY A 134 8.97 -15.31 14.15
CA GLY A 134 8.11 -16.45 13.93
C GLY A 134 7.81 -16.67 12.45
N ALA A 135 7.46 -15.60 11.72
CA ALA A 135 7.26 -15.64 10.26
C ALA A 135 8.50 -16.19 9.53
N ARG A 136 9.71 -15.71 9.89
CA ARG A 136 10.98 -16.22 9.36
C ARG A 136 11.19 -17.69 9.70
N ALA A 137 10.94 -18.10 10.94
CA ALA A 137 11.10 -19.49 11.37
C ALA A 137 10.15 -20.43 10.61
N VAL A 138 8.92 -19.99 10.35
CA VAL A 138 7.89 -20.74 9.62
C VAL A 138 8.24 -20.86 8.12
N VAL A 139 8.75 -19.80 7.49
CA VAL A 139 9.27 -19.86 6.12
C VAL A 139 10.49 -20.78 6.01
N ALA A 140 11.43 -20.71 6.95
CA ALA A 140 12.67 -21.49 6.94
C ALA A 140 12.43 -23.01 7.00
N VAL A 141 11.30 -23.45 7.57
CA VAL A 141 10.93 -24.87 7.62
C VAL A 141 10.05 -25.32 6.44
N GLY A 142 9.85 -24.46 5.44
CA GLY A 142 9.20 -24.83 4.17
C GLY A 142 7.67 -24.82 4.18
N VAL A 143 7.01 -24.03 5.06
CA VAL A 143 5.53 -24.00 5.11
C VAL A 143 4.90 -23.66 3.75
N LEU A 144 5.56 -22.81 2.95
CA LEU A 144 5.06 -22.26 1.71
C LEU A 144 4.80 -23.34 0.64
N GLU A 145 5.51 -24.46 0.70
CA GLU A 145 5.30 -25.62 -0.19
C GLU A 145 3.91 -26.24 -0.01
N PHE A 146 3.31 -26.08 1.18
CA PHE A 146 2.01 -26.66 1.52
C PHE A 146 0.85 -25.70 1.32
N ILE A 147 1.09 -24.38 1.41
CA ILE A 147 0.03 -23.36 1.41
C ILE A 147 -0.89 -23.48 0.21
N LYS A 148 -0.37 -23.74 -1.00
CA LYS A 148 -1.20 -23.94 -2.22
C LYS A 148 -2.28 -24.99 -2.02
N ARG A 149 -1.87 -26.19 -1.58
CA ARG A 149 -2.78 -27.32 -1.32
C ARG A 149 -3.74 -27.01 -0.17
N LEU A 150 -3.27 -26.31 0.85
CA LEU A 150 -4.09 -26.03 2.04
C LEU A 150 -5.17 -24.96 1.78
N LEU A 151 -4.91 -23.99 0.90
CA LEU A 151 -5.92 -23.05 0.40
C LEU A 151 -7.05 -23.77 -0.38
N GLU A 152 -6.77 -24.95 -0.92
CA GLU A 152 -7.72 -25.82 -1.65
C GLU A 152 -8.35 -26.90 -0.77
N ALA A 153 -8.06 -26.93 0.54
CA ALA A 153 -8.58 -27.96 1.43
C ALA A 153 -10.12 -27.95 1.48
N GLN A 154 -10.74 -29.13 1.56
CA GLN A 154 -12.20 -29.24 1.75
C GLN A 154 -12.66 -28.64 3.08
N ASP A 155 -11.82 -28.74 4.10
CA ASP A 155 -12.11 -28.24 5.43
C ASP A 155 -11.94 -26.71 5.54
N SER A 156 -12.99 -26.02 5.99
CA SER A 156 -13.02 -24.56 6.08
C SER A 156 -12.01 -24.00 7.07
N GLU A 157 -11.80 -24.65 8.22
CA GLU A 157 -10.83 -24.19 9.23
C GLU A 157 -9.41 -24.27 8.69
N VAL A 158 -9.09 -25.32 7.91
CA VAL A 158 -7.78 -25.43 7.23
C VAL A 158 -7.60 -24.29 6.23
N ARG A 159 -8.61 -24.01 5.38
CA ARG A 159 -8.55 -22.90 4.42
C ARG A 159 -8.38 -21.56 5.12
N LYS A 160 -9.21 -21.28 6.14
CA LYS A 160 -9.17 -20.07 6.97
C LYS A 160 -7.77 -19.81 7.51
N HIS A 161 -7.22 -20.77 8.25
CA HIS A 161 -5.89 -20.59 8.84
C HIS A 161 -4.79 -20.51 7.79
N SER A 162 -4.95 -21.14 6.62
CA SER A 162 -3.99 -21.02 5.53
C SER A 162 -3.97 -19.62 4.91
N CYS A 163 -5.14 -18.99 4.77
CA CYS A 163 -5.24 -17.59 4.38
C CYS A 163 -4.51 -16.69 5.39
N TRP A 164 -4.76 -16.89 6.69
CA TRP A 164 -4.10 -16.11 7.74
C TRP A 164 -2.59 -16.32 7.80
N ILE A 165 -2.08 -17.56 7.68
CA ILE A 165 -0.63 -17.78 7.57
C ILE A 165 -0.06 -16.97 6.41
N LEU A 166 -0.69 -17.05 5.23
CA LEU A 166 -0.20 -16.33 4.06
C LEU A 166 -0.27 -14.80 4.24
N ALA A 167 -1.31 -14.29 4.90
CA ALA A 167 -1.45 -12.88 5.25
C ALA A 167 -0.34 -12.38 6.16
N GLU A 168 -0.02 -13.10 7.24
CA GLU A 168 1.06 -12.74 8.16
C GLU A 168 2.43 -12.80 7.48
N LEU A 169 2.68 -13.85 6.68
CA LEU A 169 3.94 -13.97 5.93
C LEU A 169 4.11 -12.86 4.89
N ALA A 170 3.00 -12.39 4.29
CA ALA A 170 3.02 -11.29 3.33
C ALA A 170 3.14 -9.92 3.99
N PHE A 171 2.66 -9.77 5.24
CA PHE A 171 2.75 -8.52 6.00
C PHE A 171 4.20 -8.08 6.17
N HIS A 172 5.06 -9.00 6.59
CA HIS A 172 6.49 -8.74 6.80
C HIS A 172 7.30 -8.69 5.50
N SER A 173 8.04 -7.59 5.29
CA SER A 173 8.83 -7.36 4.07
C SER A 173 9.84 -8.47 3.75
N SER A 174 10.51 -9.02 4.77
CA SER A 174 11.54 -10.06 4.57
C SER A 174 11.00 -11.44 4.15
N THR A 175 9.71 -11.71 4.37
CA THR A 175 9.06 -12.99 4.00
C THR A 175 8.09 -12.83 2.84
N ARG A 176 7.65 -11.60 2.54
CA ARG A 176 6.72 -11.26 1.45
C ARG A 176 7.18 -11.79 0.10
N GLY A 177 8.46 -11.66 -0.25
CA GLY A 177 8.98 -12.15 -1.53
C GLY A 177 8.78 -13.67 -1.71
N ALA A 178 8.98 -14.46 -0.66
CA ALA A 178 8.75 -15.90 -0.69
C ALA A 178 7.25 -16.23 -0.80
N ALA A 179 6.40 -15.48 -0.11
CA ALA A 179 4.94 -15.61 -0.21
C ALA A 179 4.40 -15.24 -1.62
N VAL A 180 5.00 -14.25 -2.27
CA VAL A 180 4.70 -13.88 -3.67
C VAL A 180 5.14 -14.97 -4.64
N ALA A 181 6.31 -15.58 -4.41
CA ALA A 181 6.88 -16.61 -5.28
C ALA A 181 5.99 -17.85 -5.41
N ILE A 182 5.16 -18.16 -4.40
CA ILE A 182 4.19 -19.26 -4.51
C ILE A 182 3.00 -18.92 -5.40
N ARG A 183 2.82 -17.69 -5.90
CA ARG A 183 1.72 -17.31 -6.82
C ARG A 183 0.33 -17.79 -6.37
N PRO A 184 -0.16 -17.37 -5.19
CA PRO A 184 -1.42 -17.86 -4.62
C PRO A 184 -2.68 -17.21 -5.22
N TRP A 185 -2.53 -16.34 -6.22
CA TRP A 185 -3.50 -15.35 -6.69
C TRP A 185 -4.87 -15.93 -7.06
N ALA A 186 -4.92 -16.83 -8.04
CA ALA A 186 -6.17 -17.37 -8.56
C ALA A 186 -7.02 -18.01 -7.45
N ARG A 187 -6.36 -18.70 -6.51
CA ARG A 187 -7.05 -19.34 -5.39
C ARG A 187 -7.55 -18.31 -4.39
N LEU A 188 -6.74 -17.32 -4.01
CA LEU A 188 -7.17 -16.25 -3.11
C LEU A 188 -8.36 -15.46 -3.67
N VAL A 189 -8.33 -15.14 -4.97
CA VAL A 189 -9.46 -14.48 -5.65
C VAL A 189 -10.72 -15.33 -5.59
N THR A 190 -10.60 -16.63 -5.83
CA THR A 190 -11.74 -17.57 -5.70
C THR A 190 -12.31 -17.58 -4.28
N LEU A 191 -11.45 -17.49 -3.26
CA LEU A 191 -11.85 -17.51 -1.84
C LEU A 191 -12.57 -16.24 -1.40
N LEU A 192 -12.52 -15.15 -2.16
CA LEU A 192 -13.31 -13.94 -1.89
C LEU A 192 -14.83 -14.19 -2.06
N GLY A 193 -15.22 -15.25 -2.76
CA GLY A 193 -16.60 -15.71 -2.88
C GLY A 193 -16.98 -16.83 -1.90
N ASP A 194 -16.14 -17.18 -0.92
CA ASP A 194 -16.46 -18.20 0.08
C ASP A 194 -17.58 -17.71 1.01
N GLY A 195 -18.41 -18.63 1.50
CA GLY A 195 -19.52 -18.32 2.42
C GLY A 195 -19.06 -18.09 3.87
N ASP A 196 -17.82 -18.46 4.19
CA ASP A 196 -17.20 -18.26 5.50
C ASP A 196 -16.45 -16.93 5.57
N VAL A 197 -16.88 -16.08 6.50
CA VAL A 197 -16.38 -14.70 6.71
C VAL A 197 -14.88 -14.68 6.94
N ASP A 198 -14.41 -15.57 7.81
CA ASP A 198 -13.03 -15.54 8.27
C ASP A 198 -12.07 -15.96 7.14
N ILE A 199 -12.56 -16.76 6.20
CA ILE A 199 -11.83 -17.15 4.98
C ILE A 199 -11.72 -15.96 4.04
N VAL A 200 -12.83 -15.27 3.80
CA VAL A 200 -12.86 -14.07 2.94
C VAL A 200 -11.94 -12.99 3.52
N GLU A 201 -12.02 -12.74 4.82
CA GLU A 201 -11.17 -11.78 5.51
C GLU A 201 -9.69 -12.14 5.40
N GLY A 202 -9.31 -13.37 5.72
CA GLY A 202 -7.92 -13.81 5.59
C GLY A 202 -7.41 -13.73 4.15
N ALA A 203 -8.26 -14.05 3.16
CA ALA A 203 -7.91 -13.96 1.74
C ALA A 203 -7.70 -12.49 1.32
N CYS A 204 -8.55 -11.58 1.81
CA CYS A 204 -8.40 -10.14 1.61
C CYS A 204 -7.07 -9.63 2.17
N TYR A 205 -6.75 -9.95 3.42
CA TYR A 205 -5.49 -9.54 4.04
C TYR A 205 -4.27 -10.10 3.29
N ALA A 206 -4.32 -11.36 2.88
CA ALA A 206 -3.25 -11.97 2.10
C ALA A 206 -3.02 -11.24 0.77
N LEU A 207 -4.07 -11.01 -0.01
CA LEU A 207 -3.98 -10.29 -1.29
C LEU A 207 -3.44 -8.86 -1.13
N SER A 208 -3.93 -8.13 -0.12
CA SER A 208 -3.45 -6.78 0.19
C SER A 208 -1.97 -6.76 0.56
N ASN A 209 -1.55 -7.60 1.50
CA ASN A 209 -0.17 -7.62 1.96
C ASN A 209 0.80 -8.10 0.86
N LEU A 210 0.36 -9.04 0.01
CA LEU A 210 1.15 -9.53 -1.13
C LEU A 210 1.33 -8.44 -2.20
N SER A 211 0.30 -7.63 -2.46
CA SER A 211 0.34 -6.55 -3.45
C SER A 211 1.22 -5.38 -3.04
N ARG A 212 1.60 -5.25 -1.75
CA ARG A 212 2.61 -4.28 -1.26
C ARG A 212 4.03 -4.50 -1.81
N SER A 213 4.22 -5.41 -2.76
CA SER A 213 5.49 -5.59 -3.47
C SER A 213 5.29 -5.49 -4.98
N PRO A 214 6.26 -4.93 -5.71
CA PRO A 214 6.27 -4.90 -7.18
C PRO A 214 5.87 -6.21 -7.86
N ALA A 215 6.52 -7.31 -7.47
CA ALA A 215 6.27 -8.61 -8.05
C ALA A 215 4.86 -9.15 -7.70
N GLY A 216 4.36 -8.82 -6.51
CA GLY A 216 3.02 -9.20 -6.07
C GLY A 216 1.91 -8.41 -6.78
N ALA A 217 2.07 -7.09 -6.90
CA ALA A 217 1.15 -6.22 -7.63
C ALA A 217 1.02 -6.66 -9.10
N LYS A 218 2.15 -6.86 -9.79
CA LYS A 218 2.18 -7.37 -11.17
C LYS A 218 1.45 -8.70 -11.32
N ALA A 219 1.76 -9.67 -10.46
CA ALA A 219 1.17 -11.00 -10.58
C ALA A 219 -0.32 -11.03 -10.22
N LEU A 220 -0.78 -10.10 -9.37
CA LEU A 220 -2.19 -9.91 -9.07
C LEU A 220 -2.98 -9.33 -10.26
N MET A 221 -2.36 -8.41 -11.02
CA MET A 221 -2.93 -7.89 -12.29
C MET A 221 -3.05 -8.99 -13.34
N GLU A 222 -1.99 -9.77 -13.55
CA GLU A 222 -1.98 -10.91 -14.49
C GLU A 222 -3.03 -11.99 -14.13
N ALA A 223 -3.44 -12.07 -12.87
CA ALA A 223 -4.44 -13.02 -12.40
C ALA A 223 -5.91 -12.61 -12.68
N GLY A 224 -6.15 -11.45 -13.32
CA GLY A 224 -7.51 -11.00 -13.68
C GLY A 224 -8.35 -10.53 -12.49
N THR A 225 -7.71 -10.21 -11.36
CA THR A 225 -8.38 -9.84 -10.10
C THR A 225 -9.17 -8.53 -10.21
N MET A 226 -8.78 -7.65 -11.14
CA MET A 226 -9.35 -6.31 -11.30
C MET A 226 -10.84 -6.33 -11.66
N ASP A 227 -11.29 -7.28 -12.49
CA ASP A 227 -12.70 -7.42 -12.86
C ASP A 227 -13.57 -7.82 -11.65
N PHE A 228 -13.01 -8.63 -10.75
CA PHE A 228 -13.70 -9.04 -9.53
C PHE A 228 -13.76 -7.89 -8.52
N VAL A 229 -12.66 -7.17 -8.33
CA VAL A 229 -12.60 -5.99 -7.44
C VAL A 229 -13.52 -4.87 -7.94
N ALA A 230 -13.56 -4.62 -9.25
CA ALA A 230 -14.47 -3.65 -9.87
C ALA A 230 -15.94 -4.02 -9.64
N LYS A 231 -16.33 -5.29 -9.83
CA LYS A 231 -17.68 -5.78 -9.52
C LYS A 231 -18.03 -5.67 -8.03
N LEU A 232 -17.04 -5.85 -7.15
CA LEU A 232 -17.23 -5.72 -5.70
C LEU A 232 -17.38 -4.26 -5.26
N ILE A 233 -16.74 -3.33 -5.98
CA ILE A 233 -16.91 -1.88 -5.82
C ILE A 233 -18.28 -1.45 -6.35
N ASP A 234 -18.71 -1.92 -7.53
CA ASP A 234 -20.01 -1.56 -8.13
C ASP A 234 -21.19 -2.08 -7.30
N SER A 235 -21.09 -3.31 -6.77
CA SER A 235 -22.09 -3.87 -5.86
C SER A 235 -22.17 -3.16 -4.50
N SER A 236 -21.13 -2.39 -4.12
CA SER A 236 -21.15 -1.52 -2.92
C SER A 236 -21.89 -0.19 -3.15
N ARG A 237 -22.11 0.20 -4.41
CA ARG A 237 -22.76 1.47 -4.84
C ARG A 237 -24.22 1.31 -5.29
N ALA A 238 -24.69 0.10 -5.57
CA ALA A 238 -26.03 -0.13 -6.09
C ALA A 238 -27.08 -0.28 -4.96
N ASP A 239 -28.09 0.61 -4.94
CA ASP A 239 -29.22 0.54 -3.99
C ASP A 239 -30.31 -0.49 -4.37
N THR A 240 -30.16 -1.19 -5.49
CA THR A 240 -31.13 -2.19 -5.97
C THR A 240 -30.43 -3.38 -6.62
N VAL A 241 -30.31 -4.50 -5.90
CA VAL A 241 -29.88 -5.79 -6.48
C VAL A 241 -30.62 -6.96 -5.82
N ASP A 242 -30.80 -8.00 -6.62
CA ASP A 242 -31.45 -9.30 -6.38
C ASP A 242 -31.07 -9.99 -5.03
N VAL A 243 -31.99 -10.80 -4.52
CA VAL A 243 -31.99 -11.39 -3.15
C VAL A 243 -30.85 -12.38 -2.92
N SER A 244 -30.29 -12.96 -3.98
CA SER A 244 -29.08 -13.80 -3.96
C SER A 244 -27.81 -12.99 -3.71
N ASP A 245 -27.65 -11.84 -4.37
CA ASP A 245 -26.51 -10.92 -4.23
C ASP A 245 -26.55 -10.15 -2.91
N LEU A 246 -27.73 -9.99 -2.32
CA LEU A 246 -27.93 -9.36 -1.01
C LEU A 246 -27.25 -10.08 0.15
N LYS A 247 -26.94 -11.38 0.07
CA LYS A 247 -26.19 -12.06 1.14
C LYS A 247 -24.72 -11.65 1.12
N LEU A 248 -24.06 -11.71 -0.03
CA LEU A 248 -22.67 -11.30 -0.19
C LEU A 248 -22.52 -9.78 0.02
N ALA A 249 -23.41 -8.98 -0.59
CA ALA A 249 -23.39 -7.53 -0.46
C ALA A 249 -23.71 -7.05 0.98
N ARG A 250 -24.69 -7.63 1.69
CA ARG A 250 -24.92 -7.27 3.12
C ARG A 250 -23.80 -7.76 4.02
N HIS A 251 -23.16 -8.88 3.69
CA HIS A 251 -22.07 -9.45 4.46
C HIS A 251 -20.80 -8.59 4.37
N VAL A 252 -20.45 -8.19 3.14
CA VAL A 252 -19.42 -7.18 2.86
C VAL A 252 -19.82 -5.85 3.51
N ARG A 253 -21.02 -5.31 3.26
CA ARG A 253 -21.54 -4.02 3.80
C ARG A 253 -21.52 -3.91 5.33
N ARG A 254 -21.65 -5.04 6.07
CA ARG A 254 -21.63 -5.06 7.54
C ARG A 254 -20.21 -5.02 8.14
N GLN A 255 -19.19 -5.37 7.35
CA GLN A 255 -17.77 -5.34 7.70
C GLN A 255 -17.00 -4.22 6.94
N SER A 256 -17.56 -3.67 5.85
CA SER A 256 -16.85 -2.86 4.84
C SER A 256 -16.92 -1.35 5.00
N SER A 257 -17.47 -0.79 6.08
CA SER A 257 -17.43 0.68 6.22
C SER A 257 -16.05 1.22 6.60
N LYS A 258 -15.19 0.40 7.23
CA LYS A 258 -13.84 0.83 7.65
C LYS A 258 -12.75 -0.13 7.17
N PHE A 259 -12.88 -1.43 7.40
CA PHE A 259 -11.79 -2.38 7.12
C PHE A 259 -11.54 -2.67 5.63
N PHE A 260 -12.60 -2.85 4.83
CA PHE A 260 -12.46 -3.20 3.41
C PHE A 260 -11.93 -2.03 2.56
N THR A 261 -12.37 -0.80 2.84
CA THR A 261 -11.91 0.42 2.18
C THR A 261 -10.47 0.77 2.57
N MET A 262 -10.12 0.59 3.85
CA MET A 262 -8.83 0.99 4.46
C MET A 262 -7.69 -0.01 4.20
N PHE A 263 -7.98 -1.32 4.15
CA PHE A 263 -6.96 -2.35 3.97
C PHE A 263 -6.94 -3.03 2.60
N PHE A 264 -8.02 -2.95 1.80
CA PHE A 264 -8.09 -3.60 0.49
C PHE A 264 -8.01 -2.61 -0.66
N ILE A 265 -8.86 -1.58 -0.69
CA ILE A 265 -8.93 -0.65 -1.83
C ILE A 265 -7.78 0.36 -1.80
N ARG A 266 -7.49 0.98 -0.65
CA ARG A 266 -6.46 2.03 -0.56
C ARG A 266 -5.01 1.53 -0.73
N PRO A 267 -4.56 0.42 -0.10
CA PRO A 267 -3.19 -0.07 -0.30
C PRO A 267 -3.00 -0.76 -1.66
N LEU A 268 -4.05 -1.39 -2.21
CA LEU A 268 -4.02 -1.96 -3.55
C LEU A 268 -3.99 -0.85 -4.61
N ALA A 269 -4.79 0.22 -4.44
CA ALA A 269 -4.71 1.41 -5.27
C ALA A 269 -3.34 2.09 -5.14
N ALA A 270 -2.81 2.30 -3.93
CA ALA A 270 -1.48 2.86 -3.72
C ALA A 270 -0.35 1.98 -4.32
N ALA A 271 -0.47 0.65 -4.27
CA ALA A 271 0.47 -0.28 -4.89
C ALA A 271 0.33 -0.37 -6.42
N LEU A 272 -0.89 -0.22 -6.95
CA LEU A 272 -1.17 -0.08 -8.39
C LEU A 272 -0.66 1.26 -8.93
N LEU A 273 -0.75 2.34 -8.15
CA LEU A 273 -0.27 3.67 -8.50
C LEU A 273 1.26 3.76 -8.42
N ALA A 274 1.91 2.99 -7.53
CA ALA A 274 3.38 2.89 -7.45
C ALA A 274 4.01 2.09 -8.60
N GLN A 275 3.22 1.55 -9.53
CA GLN A 275 3.70 0.83 -10.71
C GLN A 275 2.95 1.22 -11.98
N THR A 276 3.01 2.48 -12.35
CA THR A 276 2.96 2.91 -13.75
C THR A 276 4.31 3.56 -14.05
N THR A 277 5.28 2.84 -14.61
CA THR A 277 5.33 2.66 -16.05
C THR A 277 6.23 1.52 -16.51
N LEU A 278 5.77 0.81 -17.55
CA LEU A 278 6.50 0.66 -18.82
C LEU A 278 5.52 0.15 -19.90
N ALA A 279 5.45 0.94 -20.99
CA ALA A 279 4.92 0.65 -22.33
C ALA A 279 3.43 0.91 -22.66
N LEU A 280 3.25 1.68 -23.74
CA LEU A 280 2.03 1.96 -24.49
C LEU A 280 1.25 0.69 -24.83
N VAL A 281 -0.07 0.71 -24.63
CA VAL A 281 -0.97 -0.39 -24.99
C VAL A 281 -1.32 -0.29 -26.49
N PRO A 282 -0.98 -1.27 -27.33
CA PRO A 282 -1.40 -1.29 -28.73
C PRO A 282 -2.89 -1.61 -28.86
N VAL A 283 -3.53 -1.09 -29.92
CA VAL A 283 -4.96 -1.34 -30.20
C VAL A 283 -5.21 -2.78 -30.69
N GLY A 284 -4.14 -3.51 -31.01
CA GLY A 284 -4.17 -4.94 -31.31
C GLY A 284 -2.81 -5.46 -31.79
N TYR A 285 -2.74 -6.78 -32.02
CA TYR A 285 -1.58 -7.46 -32.59
C TYR A 285 -2.00 -8.18 -33.87
N THR A 286 -1.12 -8.21 -34.87
CA THR A 286 -1.29 -9.09 -36.03
C THR A 286 -1.21 -10.56 -35.60
N PRO A 287 -1.68 -11.53 -36.42
CA PRO A 287 -1.51 -12.95 -36.13
C PRO A 287 -0.05 -13.41 -35.95
N SER A 288 0.92 -12.59 -36.40
CA SER A 288 2.35 -12.80 -36.21
C SER A 288 2.92 -12.15 -34.93
N GLY A 289 2.08 -11.50 -34.11
CA GLY A 289 2.48 -10.89 -32.85
C GLY A 289 3.10 -9.49 -32.96
N LEU A 290 3.00 -8.84 -34.12
CA LEU A 290 3.49 -7.46 -34.30
C LEU A 290 2.38 -6.46 -33.92
N PRO A 291 2.69 -5.42 -33.13
CA PRO A 291 1.69 -4.42 -32.72
C PRO A 291 1.31 -3.53 -33.90
N PHE A 292 0.04 -3.11 -33.98
CA PHE A 292 -0.38 -2.06 -34.91
C PHE A 292 -1.16 -0.94 -34.20
N PHE A 293 -1.05 0.26 -34.76
CA PHE A 293 -1.58 1.51 -34.22
C PHE A 293 -2.61 2.10 -35.19
N LEU A 294 -3.70 2.68 -34.69
CA LEU A 294 -4.70 3.35 -35.54
C LEU A 294 -4.21 4.75 -35.93
N GLY A 295 -4.22 5.05 -37.23
CA GLY A 295 -4.05 6.41 -37.76
C GLY A 295 -5.34 6.88 -38.47
N PRO A 296 -5.61 8.19 -38.54
CA PRO A 296 -6.74 8.73 -39.30
C PRO A 296 -6.72 8.26 -40.77
N SER A 297 -7.89 7.96 -41.36
CA SER A 297 -8.01 7.53 -42.76
C SER A 297 -7.34 8.52 -43.71
N GLY A 298 -6.37 8.05 -44.51
CA GLY A 298 -5.57 8.88 -45.42
C GLY A 298 -4.19 9.28 -44.90
N SER A 299 -3.78 8.75 -43.74
CA SER A 299 -2.42 8.93 -43.20
C SER A 299 -1.37 8.35 -44.15
N ARG A 300 -0.18 8.96 -44.18
CA ARG A 300 0.94 8.58 -45.04
C ARG A 300 2.17 8.28 -44.19
N VAL A 301 2.92 7.25 -44.58
CA VAL A 301 4.19 6.90 -43.91
C VAL A 301 5.34 7.33 -44.81
N LYS A 302 6.32 8.02 -44.22
CA LYS A 302 7.54 8.47 -44.88
C LYS A 302 8.74 7.93 -44.12
N GLN A 303 9.67 7.30 -44.84
CA GLN A 303 10.94 6.89 -44.26
C GLN A 303 11.90 8.08 -44.24
N SER A 304 12.46 8.39 -43.08
CA SER A 304 13.42 9.47 -42.87
C SER A 304 14.66 8.90 -42.17
N GLY A 305 15.66 8.52 -42.96
CA GLY A 305 16.85 7.83 -42.46
C GLY A 305 16.53 6.47 -41.84
N ARG A 306 16.80 6.33 -40.54
CA ARG A 306 16.53 5.11 -39.74
C ARG A 306 15.13 5.10 -39.12
N ASN A 307 14.39 6.19 -39.27
CA ASN A 307 13.09 6.37 -38.66
C ASN A 307 11.99 6.20 -39.70
N MET A 308 10.81 5.78 -39.23
CA MET A 308 9.57 5.83 -40.00
C MET A 308 8.64 6.87 -39.39
N GLU A 309 8.35 7.92 -40.12
CA GLU A 309 7.46 9.02 -39.74
C GLU A 309 6.07 8.77 -40.30
N VAL A 310 5.03 8.88 -39.47
CA VAL A 310 3.62 8.74 -39.87
C VAL A 310 2.99 10.12 -39.85
N PHE A 311 2.43 10.54 -40.97
CA PHE A 311 1.75 11.82 -41.14
C PHE A 311 0.24 11.63 -41.29
N ALA A 312 -0.55 12.51 -40.69
CA ALA A 312 -1.98 12.63 -40.91
C ALA A 312 -2.30 13.09 -42.34
N PRO A 313 -3.55 12.95 -42.81
CA PRO A 313 -3.95 13.38 -44.16
C PRO A 313 -3.68 14.87 -44.44
N ASN A 314 -3.68 15.70 -43.40
CA ASN A 314 -3.42 17.14 -43.46
C ASN A 314 -1.92 17.50 -43.38
N GLY A 315 -1.02 16.51 -43.30
CA GLY A 315 0.44 16.73 -43.24
C GLY A 315 1.02 16.86 -41.82
N THR A 316 0.22 16.71 -40.77
CA THR A 316 0.70 16.72 -39.37
C THR A 316 1.47 15.45 -39.06
N LEU A 317 2.68 15.53 -38.47
CA LEU A 317 3.42 14.36 -38.00
C LEU A 317 2.70 13.75 -36.79
N ILE A 318 2.18 12.53 -36.93
CA ILE A 318 1.47 11.78 -35.89
C ILE A 318 2.47 11.05 -35.00
N HIS A 319 3.48 10.42 -35.59
CA HIS A 319 4.41 9.58 -34.83
C HIS A 319 5.72 9.34 -35.59
N THR A 320 6.82 9.16 -34.85
CA THR A 320 8.12 8.76 -35.39
C THR A 320 8.55 7.45 -34.75
N PHE A 321 8.61 6.39 -35.54
CA PHE A 321 9.22 5.13 -35.12
C PHE A 321 10.73 5.23 -35.30
N GLU A 322 11.46 5.32 -34.20
CA GLU A 322 12.91 5.45 -34.21
C GLU A 322 13.62 4.11 -34.43
N ASP A 323 14.73 4.13 -35.19
CA ASP A 323 15.65 3.01 -35.32
C ASP A 323 15.05 1.67 -35.81
N VAL A 324 14.02 1.74 -36.65
CA VAL A 324 13.32 0.57 -37.24
C VAL A 324 14.17 -0.23 -38.23
N ILE A 325 15.41 0.19 -38.50
CA ILE A 325 16.42 -0.58 -39.24
C ILE A 325 17.43 -1.17 -38.23
N PRO A 326 17.49 -2.51 -38.05
CA PRO A 326 18.37 -3.13 -37.07
C PRO A 326 19.86 -2.98 -37.43
N VAL A 327 20.69 -2.61 -36.45
CA VAL A 327 22.15 -2.69 -36.55
C VAL A 327 22.67 -3.83 -35.68
N ASN A 328 23.54 -4.65 -36.26
CA ASN A 328 24.21 -5.78 -35.60
C ASN A 328 24.86 -5.36 -34.28
N LEU A 329 24.43 -6.04 -33.22
CA LEU A 329 24.82 -5.86 -31.82
C LEU A 329 26.32 -6.05 -31.60
N LYS A 330 27.04 -5.01 -31.13
CA LYS A 330 28.04 -5.12 -30.05
C LYS A 330 28.15 -3.80 -29.27
N THR A 331 28.20 -3.95 -27.94
CA THR A 331 28.56 -2.96 -26.91
C THR A 331 27.68 -1.72 -26.75
N LYS A 332 26.70 -1.78 -25.84
CA LYS A 332 26.27 -0.59 -25.07
C LYS A 332 26.90 -0.65 -23.68
N ARG A 333 27.83 0.28 -23.44
CA ARG A 333 28.09 0.85 -22.11
C ARG A 333 26.74 1.12 -21.44
N GLN A 334 26.62 0.77 -20.17
CA GLN A 334 25.58 1.34 -19.30
C GLN A 334 25.64 2.86 -19.47
N GLN A 335 24.64 3.44 -20.14
CA GLN A 335 24.30 4.83 -19.91
C GLN A 335 23.77 4.86 -18.48
N THR A 336 24.61 5.35 -17.58
CA THR A 336 24.18 5.90 -16.30
C THR A 336 22.96 6.77 -16.56
N LEU A 337 21.84 6.43 -15.91
CA LEU A 337 20.70 7.33 -15.75
C LEU A 337 21.24 8.69 -15.31
N ALA A 338 20.96 9.72 -16.09
CA ALA A 338 21.26 11.08 -15.68
C ALA A 338 20.50 11.37 -14.39
N ARG A 339 21.20 11.94 -13.41
CA ARG A 339 20.66 12.39 -12.13
C ARG A 339 19.62 13.50 -12.44
N ARG A 340 18.33 13.27 -12.13
CA ARG A 340 17.30 14.33 -12.18
C ARG A 340 17.65 15.39 -11.11
N GLN A 341 17.39 16.65 -11.44
CA GLN A 341 18.09 17.85 -10.98
C GLN A 341 18.56 17.85 -9.53
N VAL A 342 19.83 18.22 -9.39
CA VAL A 342 20.44 18.62 -8.13
C VAL A 342 20.28 20.13 -8.07
N VAL A 343 19.36 20.60 -7.21
CA VAL A 343 19.43 21.91 -6.55
C VAL A 343 19.16 23.13 -7.46
N SER A 344 17.89 23.37 -7.79
CA SER A 344 17.27 24.70 -7.94
C SER A 344 15.76 24.56 -8.19
N ALA A 345 14.95 24.47 -7.14
CA ALA A 345 13.49 24.51 -7.29
C ALA A 345 13.03 25.98 -7.39
N THR A 346 12.13 26.27 -8.33
CA THR A 346 11.39 27.53 -8.39
C THR A 346 10.18 27.40 -7.44
N GLU A 347 10.35 27.85 -6.20
CA GLU A 347 9.35 27.68 -5.13
C GLU A 347 9.29 28.88 -4.18
N ALA A 348 8.10 29.11 -3.63
CA ALA A 348 7.91 29.89 -2.42
C ALA A 348 7.65 28.94 -1.26
N TYR A 349 8.42 29.01 -0.18
CA TYR A 349 8.32 28.07 0.93
C TYR A 349 8.33 28.77 2.28
N ALA A 350 7.67 28.16 3.26
CA ALA A 350 7.65 28.63 4.63
C ALA A 350 7.95 27.50 5.61
N GLN A 351 8.87 27.77 6.54
CA GLN A 351 9.21 26.86 7.63
C GLN A 351 8.46 27.23 8.90
N PHE A 352 8.13 26.22 9.69
CA PHE A 352 7.51 26.39 11.00
C PHE A 352 8.08 25.34 11.96
N ASN A 353 8.00 25.62 13.26
CA ASN A 353 8.53 24.71 14.27
C ASN A 353 7.60 23.53 14.48
N THR A 354 7.87 22.41 13.82
CA THR A 354 7.10 21.17 13.99
C THR A 354 7.47 20.46 15.30
N THR A 355 6.45 20.10 16.08
CA THR A 355 6.59 19.25 17.28
C THR A 355 5.48 18.20 17.31
N ALA A 356 5.55 17.23 18.23
CA ALA A 356 4.49 16.21 18.36
C ALA A 356 3.10 16.82 18.64
N ASP A 357 3.02 18.02 19.22
CA ASP A 357 1.76 18.72 19.51
C ASP A 357 1.46 19.85 18.50
N ASN A 358 2.42 20.18 17.62
CA ASN A 358 2.34 21.27 16.65
C ASN A 358 2.67 20.77 15.24
N MET A 359 1.67 20.22 14.56
CA MET A 359 1.79 19.59 13.26
C MET A 359 0.82 20.23 12.27
N ILE A 360 1.06 20.06 10.97
CA ILE A 360 0.09 20.49 9.96
C ILE A 360 -1.23 19.75 10.19
N GLU A 361 -2.31 20.49 10.38
CA GLU A 361 -3.68 19.98 10.39
C GLU A 361 -4.28 20.09 8.98
N SER A 362 -4.11 21.25 8.34
CA SER A 362 -4.53 21.49 6.96
C SER A 362 -3.66 22.54 6.28
N PHE A 363 -3.38 22.34 4.99
CA PHE A 363 -2.75 23.31 4.11
C PHE A 363 -3.50 23.37 2.79
N ASN A 364 -4.10 24.52 2.50
CA ASN A 364 -4.95 24.73 1.33
C ASN A 364 -4.45 25.91 0.50
N ALA A 365 -4.60 25.83 -0.80
CA ALA A 365 -4.33 26.93 -1.72
C ALA A 365 -5.34 26.93 -2.86
N THR A 366 -5.89 28.09 -3.18
CA THR A 366 -6.80 28.27 -4.30
C THR A 366 -6.08 28.95 -5.45
N PHE A 367 -6.44 28.61 -6.68
CA PHE A 367 -5.90 29.23 -7.88
C PHE A 367 -6.90 29.19 -9.02
N VAL A 368 -6.63 30.00 -10.05
CA VAL A 368 -7.38 30.00 -11.31
C VAL A 368 -6.51 29.37 -12.38
N VAL A 369 -7.08 28.42 -13.12
CA VAL A 369 -6.38 27.67 -14.16
C VAL A 369 -5.94 28.63 -15.26
N PRO A 370 -4.63 28.71 -15.56
CA PRO A 370 -4.11 29.71 -16.48
C PRO A 370 -4.38 29.30 -17.94
N PRO A 371 -4.20 30.21 -18.90
CA PRO A 371 -4.19 29.87 -20.32
C PRO A 371 -3.18 28.75 -20.62
N VAL A 372 -3.44 27.94 -21.63
CA VAL A 372 -2.44 26.97 -22.11
C VAL A 372 -1.26 27.73 -22.76
N PRO A 373 -0.02 27.20 -22.63
CA PRO A 373 1.12 27.63 -23.43
C PRO A 373 0.83 27.78 -24.92
N THR A 374 1.52 28.72 -25.56
CA THR A 374 1.33 29.05 -26.99
C THR A 374 2.03 28.07 -27.92
N SER A 375 3.13 27.46 -27.46
CA SER A 375 3.81 26.33 -28.11
C SER A 375 3.66 25.06 -27.29
N PHE A 376 3.71 23.92 -27.97
CA PHE A 376 3.83 22.61 -27.32
C PHE A 376 4.94 21.81 -28.01
N ASP A 377 6.01 21.53 -27.28
CA ASP A 377 7.14 20.69 -27.70
C ASP A 377 7.45 19.64 -26.62
N SER A 378 6.41 18.92 -26.19
CA SER A 378 6.50 17.89 -25.14
C SER A 378 6.94 18.42 -23.77
N GLN A 379 6.85 19.74 -23.52
CA GLN A 379 7.13 20.28 -22.20
C GLN A 379 6.12 19.78 -21.17
N ILE A 380 6.54 19.69 -19.93
CA ILE A 380 5.73 19.33 -18.77
C ILE A 380 5.89 20.44 -17.74
N ILE A 381 4.78 20.87 -17.15
CA ILE A 381 4.74 21.89 -16.11
C ILE A 381 3.85 21.40 -14.97
N PHE A 382 4.31 21.54 -13.74
CA PHE A 382 3.54 21.33 -12.52
C PHE A 382 3.50 22.62 -11.71
N LEU A 383 2.31 23.04 -11.31
CA LEU A 383 2.07 24.16 -10.41
C LEU A 383 1.31 23.65 -9.19
N GLY A 384 1.98 23.53 -8.05
CA GLY A 384 1.43 22.81 -6.90
C GLY A 384 1.59 23.50 -5.56
N ALA A 385 0.73 23.09 -4.63
CA ALA A 385 0.91 23.32 -3.20
C ALA A 385 1.35 22.01 -2.55
N ASN A 386 2.37 22.08 -1.70
CA ASN A 386 3.04 20.90 -1.20
C ASN A 386 3.51 21.01 0.25
N ILE A 387 3.71 19.84 0.87
CA ILE A 387 4.38 19.68 2.17
C ILE A 387 5.70 18.93 1.95
N GLN A 388 6.74 19.32 2.67
CA GLN A 388 8.05 18.69 2.55
C GLN A 388 8.55 18.18 3.90
N VAL A 389 9.15 16.99 3.86
CA VAL A 389 9.88 16.39 4.98
C VAL A 389 11.36 16.65 4.76
N LEU A 390 12.05 17.14 5.79
CA LEU A 390 13.48 17.40 5.76
C LEU A 390 14.30 16.20 6.29
N ASP A 391 15.48 15.99 5.71
CA ASP A 391 16.48 15.08 6.26
C ASP A 391 17.21 15.68 7.47
N ALA A 392 18.14 14.90 8.06
CA ALA A 392 18.93 15.34 9.21
C ALA A 392 19.84 16.56 8.94
N ASN A 393 20.06 16.93 7.67
CA ASN A 393 20.86 18.08 7.26
C ASN A 393 19.97 19.28 6.87
N GLY A 394 18.65 19.17 7.00
CA GLY A 394 17.70 20.23 6.63
C GLY A 394 17.44 20.31 5.13
N VAL A 395 17.74 19.26 4.36
CA VAL A 395 17.47 19.18 2.91
C VAL A 395 16.14 18.47 2.68
N PRO A 396 15.27 18.93 1.76
CA PRO A 396 14.05 18.21 1.39
C PRO A 396 14.35 16.76 1.00
N PHE A 397 13.76 15.84 1.75
CA PHE A 397 13.87 14.39 1.62
C PHE A 397 12.67 13.84 0.84
N ALA A 398 11.47 14.32 1.13
CA ALA A 398 10.25 13.93 0.44
C ALA A 398 9.36 15.15 0.22
N ASN A 399 8.69 15.20 -0.93
CA ASN A 399 7.75 16.26 -1.29
C ASN A 399 6.40 15.60 -1.61
N PHE A 400 5.32 16.09 -1.02
CA PHE A 400 3.97 15.61 -1.24
C PHE A 400 3.04 16.75 -1.63
N ARG A 401 2.49 16.68 -2.86
CA ARG A 401 1.85 17.83 -3.50
C ARG A 401 0.55 17.50 -4.21
N ALA A 402 -0.34 18.48 -4.25
CA ALA A 402 -1.46 18.55 -5.18
C ALA A 402 -1.18 19.69 -6.17
N ALA A 403 -1.05 19.33 -7.45
CA ALA A 403 -0.58 20.21 -8.51
C ALA A 403 -1.48 20.18 -9.75
N LEU A 404 -1.53 21.33 -10.42
CA LEU A 404 -2.03 21.43 -11.77
C LEU A 404 -0.89 21.02 -12.73
N GLN A 405 -1.16 20.06 -13.62
CA GLN A 405 -0.20 19.59 -14.61
C GLN A 405 -0.59 20.05 -16.02
N TYR A 406 0.37 20.61 -16.75
CA TYR A 406 0.31 20.76 -18.20
C TYR A 406 1.34 19.85 -18.86
N GLY A 407 1.04 19.34 -20.05
CA GLY A 407 2.01 18.63 -20.86
C GLY A 407 1.95 17.11 -20.76
N GLY A 408 2.56 16.45 -21.75
CA GLY A 408 2.54 15.00 -21.91
C GLY A 408 3.53 14.31 -20.99
N SER A 409 3.01 13.55 -20.02
CA SER A 409 3.79 12.62 -19.20
C SER A 409 3.69 11.20 -19.76
N PHE A 410 4.43 10.26 -19.18
CA PHE A 410 4.30 8.84 -19.47
C PHE A 410 2.96 8.23 -19.01
N ILE A 411 2.12 9.02 -18.34
CA ILE A 411 0.82 8.64 -17.78
C ILE A 411 -0.27 8.91 -18.85
N PRO A 412 -1.20 7.95 -19.10
CA PRO A 412 -2.35 8.15 -19.98
C PRO A 412 -3.15 9.41 -19.58
N ASP A 413 -3.80 10.06 -20.55
CA ASP A 413 -4.66 11.24 -20.34
C ASP A 413 -3.92 12.54 -19.96
N THR A 414 -2.66 12.68 -20.39
CA THR A 414 -1.87 13.92 -20.29
C THR A 414 -1.52 14.44 -21.70
N GLY A 415 -1.25 15.74 -21.85
CA GLY A 415 -1.05 16.34 -23.18
C GLY A 415 -1.04 17.86 -23.13
N PRO A 416 -1.26 18.56 -24.26
CA PRO A 416 -1.24 20.03 -24.34
C PRO A 416 -2.51 20.66 -23.72
N PHE A 417 -2.89 20.22 -22.53
CA PHE A 417 -4.03 20.67 -21.75
C PHE A 417 -3.73 20.53 -20.26
N TRP A 418 -4.49 21.24 -19.43
CA TRP A 418 -4.37 21.15 -17.98
C TRP A 418 -5.10 19.94 -17.41
N THR A 419 -4.49 19.28 -16.43
CA THR A 419 -5.06 18.15 -15.69
C THR A 419 -4.66 18.21 -14.21
N TYR A 420 -5.34 17.42 -13.38
CA TYR A 420 -5.04 17.30 -11.95
C TYR A 420 -3.95 16.26 -11.73
N ALA A 421 -2.98 16.57 -10.87
CA ALA A 421 -1.95 15.65 -10.41
C ALA A 421 -1.82 15.70 -8.90
N VAL A 422 -1.73 14.55 -8.25
CA VAL A 422 -1.28 14.43 -6.86
C VAL A 422 -0.03 13.56 -6.84
N GLN A 423 1.05 14.06 -6.23
CA GLN A 423 2.39 13.49 -6.35
C GLN A 423 3.05 13.30 -4.98
N LEU A 424 3.77 12.19 -4.82
CA LEU A 424 4.71 11.93 -3.74
C LEU A 424 6.09 11.68 -4.35
N GLU A 425 7.01 12.60 -4.15
CA GLU A 425 8.42 12.46 -4.50
C GLU A 425 9.19 11.80 -3.35
N ILE A 426 10.02 10.82 -3.68
CA ILE A 426 10.89 10.11 -2.74
C ILE A 426 12.37 10.30 -3.10
N PRO A 427 13.28 10.25 -2.10
CA PRO A 427 14.69 10.48 -2.33
C PRO A 427 15.28 9.46 -3.30
N GLY A 428 16.06 9.93 -4.26
CA GLY A 428 16.60 9.13 -5.36
C GLY A 428 15.94 9.41 -6.72
N GLY A 429 15.02 10.38 -6.80
CA GLY A 429 14.46 10.91 -8.04
C GLY A 429 13.25 10.13 -8.56
N GLY A 430 12.59 9.34 -7.72
CA GLY A 430 11.36 8.65 -8.05
C GLY A 430 10.15 9.42 -7.56
N TYR A 431 9.05 9.39 -8.32
CA TYR A 431 7.77 9.93 -7.88
C TYR A 431 6.66 8.90 -8.05
N LEU A 432 5.72 8.93 -7.13
CA LEU A 432 4.40 8.33 -7.24
C LEU A 432 3.45 9.44 -7.71
N GLN A 433 2.73 9.24 -8.81
CA GLN A 433 1.79 10.23 -9.32
C GLN A 433 0.43 9.59 -9.60
N VAL A 434 -0.63 10.28 -9.16
CA VAL A 434 -2.02 9.95 -9.48
C VAL A 434 -2.61 11.08 -10.29
N THR A 435 -3.14 10.76 -11.46
CA THR A 435 -3.97 11.64 -12.28
C THR A 435 -5.42 11.13 -12.24
N GLY A 436 -6.40 11.97 -12.59
CA GLY A 436 -7.82 11.65 -12.47
C GLY A 436 -8.20 10.32 -13.14
N ALA A 437 -8.87 9.43 -12.42
CA ALA A 437 -9.23 8.10 -12.91
C ALA A 437 -10.48 8.14 -13.83
N ASN A 438 -10.40 7.50 -14.99
CA ASN A 438 -11.53 7.04 -15.81
C ASN A 438 -12.48 8.07 -16.42
N THR A 439 -12.13 9.35 -16.50
CA THR A 439 -12.89 10.30 -17.33
C THR A 439 -11.95 11.34 -17.88
N THR A 440 -12.30 11.86 -19.05
CA THR A 440 -11.80 13.06 -19.74
C THR A 440 -11.81 14.31 -18.84
N THR A 441 -11.17 14.25 -17.68
CA THR A 441 -11.19 15.31 -16.66
C THR A 441 -10.09 16.31 -17.01
N THR A 442 -10.20 16.88 -18.20
CA THR A 442 -9.49 18.08 -18.58
C THR A 442 -9.94 19.18 -17.63
N VAL A 443 -8.98 19.94 -17.14
CA VAL A 443 -9.25 21.13 -16.33
C VAL A 443 -9.55 22.28 -17.28
N ASP A 444 -10.68 22.97 -17.07
CA ASP A 444 -11.05 24.09 -17.93
C ASP A 444 -10.20 25.33 -17.58
N VAL A 445 -9.68 26.01 -18.62
CA VAL A 445 -9.00 27.29 -18.45
C VAL A 445 -9.95 28.29 -17.80
N GLY A 446 -9.47 29.01 -16.78
CA GLY A 446 -10.28 29.94 -16.00
C GLY A 446 -11.12 29.29 -14.89
N GLN A 447 -11.13 27.96 -14.77
CA GLN A 447 -11.75 27.28 -13.63
C GLN A 447 -11.01 27.65 -12.33
N ARG A 448 -11.76 27.97 -11.28
CA ARG A 448 -11.21 28.17 -9.93
C ARG A 448 -11.15 26.83 -9.19
N ILE A 449 -9.98 26.50 -8.65
CA ILE A 449 -9.70 25.21 -8.01
C ILE A 449 -9.05 25.46 -6.66
N SER A 450 -9.42 24.68 -5.66
CA SER A 450 -8.74 24.65 -4.37
C SER A 450 -8.06 23.30 -4.19
N SER A 451 -6.74 23.31 -3.98
CA SER A 451 -6.01 22.14 -3.50
C SER A 451 -6.07 22.08 -1.97
N PHE A 452 -5.99 20.87 -1.44
CA PHE A 452 -5.90 20.64 -0.01
C PHE A 452 -4.84 19.57 0.31
N ILE A 453 -4.22 19.72 1.48
CA ILE A 453 -3.44 18.71 2.17
C ILE A 453 -3.90 18.70 3.61
N VAL A 454 -4.47 17.60 4.09
CA VAL A 454 -5.03 17.49 5.44
C VAL A 454 -4.45 16.32 6.19
N ALA A 455 -4.29 16.45 7.51
CA ALA A 455 -3.90 15.33 8.36
C ALA A 455 -4.99 14.24 8.33
N ASP A 456 -4.59 12.98 8.23
CA ASP A 456 -5.53 11.86 8.32
C ASP A 456 -5.81 11.53 9.80
N PRO A 457 -7.04 11.74 10.29
CA PRO A 457 -7.38 11.54 11.71
C PRO A 457 -7.50 10.07 12.11
N VAL A 458 -7.33 9.11 11.18
CA VAL A 458 -7.51 7.67 11.44
C VAL A 458 -6.19 6.97 11.76
N LEU A 459 -5.06 7.55 11.37
CA LEU A 459 -3.72 7.08 11.74
C LEU A 459 -3.20 8.00 12.85
N ASP A 460 -3.48 7.65 14.10
CA ASP A 460 -3.07 8.46 15.26
C ASP A 460 -1.55 8.64 15.30
N ALA A 461 -1.12 9.88 15.57
CA ALA A 461 0.28 10.22 15.82
C ALA A 461 0.87 9.51 17.06
N GLU A 462 0.04 8.84 17.88
CA GLU A 462 0.47 8.06 19.04
C GLU A 462 1.45 6.93 18.68
N ASP A 463 1.42 6.42 17.43
CA ASP A 463 2.36 5.41 16.92
C ASP A 463 3.63 6.00 16.27
N GLY A 464 3.80 7.34 16.31
CA GLY A 464 4.94 8.03 15.68
C GLY A 464 4.89 8.05 14.14
N ILE A 465 3.68 7.96 13.57
CA ILE A 465 3.41 8.04 12.14
C ILE A 465 2.54 9.26 11.86
N PHE A 466 2.92 10.06 10.87
CA PHE A 466 2.23 11.29 10.47
C PHE A 466 1.68 11.09 9.06
N ALA A 467 0.36 10.98 8.95
CA ALA A 467 -0.32 10.67 7.70
C ALA A 467 -1.11 11.89 7.16
N TYR A 468 -1.08 12.05 5.85
CA TYR A 468 -1.67 13.18 5.15
C TYR A 468 -2.37 12.73 3.87
N ILE A 469 -3.48 13.38 3.56
CA ILE A 469 -4.23 13.22 2.31
C ILE A 469 -4.11 14.49 1.51
N ALA A 470 -3.69 14.39 0.24
CA ALA A 470 -3.64 15.49 -0.70
C ALA A 470 -4.67 15.30 -1.83
N GLY A 471 -5.26 16.40 -2.30
CA GLY A 471 -6.27 16.38 -3.35
C GLY A 471 -6.80 17.76 -3.72
N PHE A 472 -7.99 17.76 -4.34
CA PHE A 472 -8.69 18.97 -4.79
C PHE A 472 -10.13 18.99 -4.29
N ASP A 473 -10.55 20.14 -3.76
CA ASP A 473 -11.89 20.33 -3.22
C ASP A 473 -12.92 20.59 -4.32
N ASN A 474 -14.13 20.08 -4.14
CA ASN A 474 -15.29 20.31 -5.01
C ASN A 474 -15.08 19.90 -6.49
N VAL A 475 -14.14 18.98 -6.76
CA VAL A 475 -13.92 18.41 -8.09
C VAL A 475 -14.26 16.91 -8.06
N PRO A 476 -15.46 16.50 -8.51
CA PRO A 476 -15.84 15.09 -8.58
C PRO A 476 -14.86 14.30 -9.46
N GLY A 477 -14.36 13.17 -8.95
CA GLY A 477 -13.42 12.31 -9.70
C GLY A 477 -11.97 12.79 -9.71
N SER A 478 -11.66 13.91 -9.04
CA SER A 478 -10.27 14.34 -8.86
C SER A 478 -9.44 13.29 -8.11
N PRO A 479 -8.15 13.16 -8.43
CA PRO A 479 -7.27 12.24 -7.75
C PRO A 479 -7.06 12.68 -6.29
N THR A 480 -6.95 11.69 -5.42
CA THR A 480 -6.44 11.88 -4.05
C THR A 480 -5.31 10.87 -3.82
N LEU A 481 -4.33 11.27 -3.02
CA LEU A 481 -3.26 10.38 -2.58
C LEU A 481 -3.12 10.52 -1.06
N GLU A 482 -2.68 9.45 -0.42
CA GLU A 482 -2.40 9.40 1.02
C GLU A 482 -0.94 8.99 1.20
N ALA A 483 -0.20 9.72 2.03
CA ALA A 483 1.20 9.46 2.33
C ALA A 483 1.45 9.58 3.84
N ALA A 484 2.40 8.80 4.35
CA ALA A 484 2.72 8.79 5.77
C ALA A 484 4.23 8.69 6.01
N TRP A 485 4.70 9.37 7.05
CA TRP A 485 6.11 9.44 7.43
C TRP A 485 6.30 9.18 8.92
N SER A 486 7.50 8.75 9.30
CA SER A 486 7.90 8.62 10.71
C SER A 486 8.40 9.93 11.33
N VAL A 487 8.49 10.99 10.53
CA VAL A 487 8.88 12.34 10.92
C VAL A 487 7.85 13.29 10.31
N PRO A 488 7.33 14.27 11.06
CA PRO A 488 6.29 15.14 10.53
C PRO A 488 6.90 16.14 9.54
N PRO A 489 6.16 16.57 8.50
CA PRO A 489 6.61 17.62 7.58
C PRO A 489 6.97 18.91 8.30
N GLN A 490 8.00 19.61 7.82
CA GLN A 490 8.54 20.83 8.43
C GLN A 490 8.40 22.07 7.53
N LEU A 491 7.95 21.86 6.30
CA LEU A 491 7.86 22.87 5.26
C LEU A 491 6.51 22.76 4.57
N VAL A 492 5.94 23.92 4.27
CA VAL A 492 4.96 24.07 3.20
C VAL A 492 5.62 24.83 2.05
N ALA A 493 5.31 24.48 0.83
CA ALA A 493 5.77 25.21 -0.34
C ALA A 493 4.71 25.29 -1.43
N LEU A 494 4.89 26.27 -2.29
CA LEU A 494 4.20 26.46 -3.56
C LEU A 494 5.29 26.38 -4.63
N ASP A 495 5.18 25.44 -5.54
CA ASP A 495 6.26 25.12 -6.49
C ASP A 495 5.82 25.18 -7.95
N LEU A 496 6.80 25.53 -8.78
CA LEU A 496 6.80 25.33 -10.22
C LEU A 496 7.89 24.31 -10.55
N GLU A 497 7.49 23.14 -11.06
CA GLU A 497 8.41 22.18 -11.67
C GLU A 497 8.16 22.14 -13.17
N GLU A 498 9.23 22.12 -13.96
CA GLU A 498 9.11 22.07 -15.41
C GLU A 498 10.21 21.25 -16.08
N GLU A 499 9.87 20.68 -17.23
CA GLU A 499 10.78 19.92 -18.09
C GLU A 499 10.47 20.22 -19.55
N GLY A 500 11.50 20.33 -20.40
CA GLY A 500 11.31 20.58 -21.84
C GLY A 500 10.89 22.00 -22.19
N VAL A 501 10.83 22.92 -21.22
CA VAL A 501 10.60 24.35 -21.46
C VAL A 501 11.87 24.98 -22.02
N SER A 502 11.77 25.55 -23.22
CA SER A 502 12.91 26.05 -24.00
C SER A 502 12.88 27.57 -24.22
N GLY A 503 11.71 28.18 -24.04
CA GLY A 503 11.53 29.62 -24.16
C GLY A 503 10.20 30.11 -23.63
N ALA A 504 10.00 31.42 -23.65
CA ALA A 504 8.85 32.07 -23.04
C ALA A 504 7.48 31.61 -23.57
N SER A 505 7.42 31.18 -24.84
CA SER A 505 6.19 30.66 -25.46
C SER A 505 5.70 29.32 -24.90
N ASP A 506 6.59 28.57 -24.22
CA ASP A 506 6.31 27.28 -23.61
C ASP A 506 5.66 27.41 -22.23
N TYR A 507 5.63 28.62 -21.66
CA TYR A 507 4.90 28.95 -20.44
C TYR A 507 3.47 29.44 -20.71
N PRO A 508 2.57 29.37 -19.71
CA PRO A 508 1.30 30.06 -19.73
C PRO A 508 1.48 31.57 -19.87
N ALA A 509 0.59 32.22 -20.62
CA ALA A 509 0.64 33.68 -20.73
C ALA A 509 0.30 34.35 -19.39
N GLY A 510 1.14 35.32 -18.99
CA GLY A 510 0.90 36.18 -17.82
C GLY A 510 1.45 35.60 -16.53
N SER A 511 0.63 35.59 -15.48
CA SER A 511 1.02 35.15 -14.14
C SER A 511 0.06 34.10 -13.60
N PHE A 512 0.58 33.19 -12.78
CA PHE A 512 -0.19 32.24 -12.01
C PHE A 512 -0.21 32.63 -10.54
N VAL A 513 -1.38 32.68 -9.92
CA VAL A 513 -1.56 33.20 -8.56
C VAL A 513 -2.13 32.10 -7.67
N PHE A 514 -1.39 31.77 -6.61
CA PHE A 514 -1.94 31.06 -5.46
C PHE A 514 -2.52 32.09 -4.50
N GLU A 515 -3.80 31.95 -4.18
CA GLU A 515 -4.59 32.82 -3.34
C GLU A 515 -5.36 32.01 -2.28
N GLN A 516 -5.87 32.68 -1.25
CA GLN A 516 -6.54 32.00 -0.13
C GLN A 516 -5.66 30.89 0.45
N ILE A 517 -4.35 31.15 0.54
CA ILE A 517 -3.39 30.21 1.08
C ILE A 517 -3.57 30.17 2.60
N ASN A 518 -3.96 29.00 3.11
CA ASN A 518 -4.32 28.80 4.51
C ASN A 518 -3.57 27.59 5.08
N LEU A 519 -2.69 27.84 6.04
CA LEU A 519 -1.99 26.84 6.84
C LEU A 519 -2.55 26.86 8.27
N ASN A 520 -3.14 25.73 8.68
CA ASN A 520 -3.56 25.47 10.04
C ASN A 520 -2.68 24.38 10.63
N LEU A 521 -2.15 24.63 11.82
CA LEU A 521 -1.50 23.63 12.63
C LEU A 521 -2.46 23.13 13.70
N THR A 522 -2.15 22.00 14.33
CA THR A 522 -2.92 21.44 15.46
C THR A 522 -3.03 22.40 16.65
N THR A 523 -2.12 23.36 16.78
CA THR A 523 -2.22 24.42 17.80
C THR A 523 -2.93 25.69 17.31
N GLY A 524 -3.51 25.66 16.12
CA GLY A 524 -4.08 26.81 15.41
C GLY A 524 -3.14 27.41 14.35
N PRO A 525 -3.60 28.45 13.62
CA PRO A 525 -2.80 29.11 12.60
C PRO A 525 -1.50 29.72 13.16
N PRO A 526 -0.35 29.56 12.50
CA PRO A 526 0.90 30.19 12.92
C PRO A 526 0.77 31.72 13.02
N ALA A 527 1.09 32.30 14.17
CA ALA A 527 0.99 33.75 14.37
C ALA A 527 1.98 34.57 13.51
N ALA A 528 3.10 33.97 13.12
CA ALA A 528 4.07 34.55 12.20
C ALA A 528 4.58 33.44 11.27
N LEU A 529 4.30 33.59 9.97
CA LEU A 529 4.79 32.72 8.90
C LEU A 529 5.30 33.63 7.78
N TYR A 530 6.53 33.40 7.32
CA TYR A 530 7.18 34.19 6.28
C TYR A 530 7.50 33.30 5.09
N TRP A 531 7.16 33.77 3.89
CA TRP A 531 7.44 33.06 2.65
C TRP A 531 8.82 33.45 2.10
N ASN A 532 9.72 32.48 2.04
CA ASN A 532 10.99 32.61 1.35
C ASN A 532 10.81 32.22 -0.12
N THR A 533 11.61 32.79 -1.01
CA THR A 533 11.59 32.44 -2.44
C THR A 533 12.93 31.85 -2.88
N SER A 534 12.83 30.81 -3.69
CA SER A 534 13.94 30.20 -4.43
C SER A 534 13.51 30.16 -5.89
N VAL A 535 14.38 30.61 -6.80
CA VAL A 535 14.08 30.64 -8.24
C VAL A 535 15.22 29.94 -8.96
N ASP A 536 14.89 29.07 -9.90
CA ASP A 536 15.90 28.47 -10.77
C ASP A 536 16.52 29.57 -11.67
N PRO A 537 17.83 29.85 -11.54
CA PRO A 537 18.49 30.91 -12.29
C PRO A 537 18.59 30.63 -13.79
N THR A 538 18.27 29.41 -14.24
CA THR A 538 18.17 29.04 -15.65
C THR A 538 16.82 29.38 -16.27
N THR A 539 15.85 29.80 -15.45
CA THR A 539 14.51 30.21 -15.86
C THR A 539 14.36 31.73 -15.69
N ASP A 540 13.52 32.36 -16.53
CA ASP A 540 13.17 33.78 -16.39
C ASP A 540 11.89 33.99 -15.54
N VAL A 541 11.48 32.95 -14.79
CA VAL A 541 10.31 33.00 -13.91
C VAL A 541 10.63 33.82 -12.67
N GLN A 542 9.68 34.63 -12.22
CA GLN A 542 9.80 35.38 -10.97
C GLN A 542 8.73 34.97 -9.97
N ILE A 543 9.07 35.03 -8.69
CA ILE A 543 8.13 34.78 -7.60
C ILE A 543 7.94 36.07 -6.82
N LYS A 544 6.68 36.44 -6.59
CA LYS A 544 6.28 37.59 -5.78
C LYS A 544 5.37 37.11 -4.66
N VAL A 545 5.73 37.41 -3.41
CA VAL A 545 4.84 37.25 -2.27
C VAL A 545 3.99 38.51 -2.18
N ASP A 546 2.71 38.40 -2.53
CA ASP A 546 1.77 39.55 -2.55
C ASP A 546 1.18 39.82 -1.17
N VAL A 547 0.86 38.76 -0.43
CA VAL A 547 0.33 38.82 0.94
C VAL A 547 1.06 37.78 1.78
N GLU A 548 1.74 38.23 2.83
CA GLU A 548 2.46 37.39 3.79
C GLU A 548 1.52 36.71 4.80
N GLY A 549 2.05 35.71 5.51
CA GLY A 549 1.35 35.05 6.62
C GLY A 549 0.84 33.65 6.30
N SER A 550 0.11 33.07 7.26
CA SER A 550 -0.41 31.71 7.19
C SER A 550 -1.90 31.62 6.88
N GLN A 551 -2.59 32.76 6.76
CA GLN A 551 -4.02 32.84 6.50
C GLN A 551 -4.27 33.88 5.41
N ASP A 552 -5.09 33.51 4.43
CA ASP A 552 -5.39 34.31 3.24
C ASP A 552 -4.15 34.91 2.56
N ALA A 553 -3.03 34.18 2.61
CA ALA A 553 -1.79 34.60 1.97
C ALA A 553 -1.92 34.50 0.44
N GLN A 554 -1.03 35.19 -0.27
CA GLN A 554 -1.04 35.24 -1.73
C GLN A 554 0.38 35.25 -2.29
N VAL A 555 0.65 34.36 -3.25
CA VAL A 555 1.93 34.23 -3.93
C VAL A 555 1.70 34.12 -5.43
N THR A 556 2.40 34.94 -6.20
CA THR A 556 2.32 35.00 -7.66
C THR A 556 3.61 34.51 -8.31
N PHE A 557 3.46 33.61 -9.28
CA PHE A 557 4.48 33.21 -10.24
C PHE A 557 4.28 34.02 -11.52
N VAL A 558 5.30 34.77 -11.93
CA VAL A 558 5.29 35.60 -13.14
C VAL A 558 6.12 34.90 -14.21
N PHE A 559 5.46 34.48 -15.29
CA PHE A 559 6.13 33.83 -16.42
C PHE A 559 6.74 34.87 -17.37
N PRO A 560 7.81 34.51 -18.10
CA PRO A 560 8.39 35.39 -19.11
C PRO A 560 7.41 35.69 -20.24
N SER A 561 7.45 36.91 -20.76
CA SER A 561 6.64 37.32 -21.92
C SER A 561 7.22 36.77 -23.23
N ALA A 562 6.38 36.11 -24.03
CA ALA A 562 6.71 35.55 -25.34
C ALA A 562 7.04 36.61 -26.41
#